data_AF-A0A519VUU3-F1
#
_entry.id   AF-A0A519VUU3-F1
#
_cell.length_a   1.000
_cell.length_b   1.000
_cell.length_c   1.000
_cell.angle_alpha   90.00
_cell.angle_beta   90.00
_cell.angle_gamma   90.00
#
_symmetry.space_group_name_H-M   'P 1'
#
loop_
_entity.id
_entity.type
_entity.pdbx_description
1 polymer ?
#
loop_
_entity_poly.entity_id
_entity_poly.type
_entity_poly.pdbx_seq_one_letter_code
_entity_poly.pdbx_strand_id
1 'polypeptide(L)'
;FTELYTDNYRYYDYPDFNNANIQSWLKPIYLWSDEYISNSGITPEGGWRKYYNSIYVANVVLEGLPTASGDEAHKASLRGEALLVRAYCHFMLVNIFAKHYNEATAGTDLGIPYALETEKDANSPYKRDAVKKVYDLIEKDAVEGLSLIKDELYSKPKFHFSTTSGDAFLSRFYLFKGDYEKSLLYSEKVFAKTIAIRDLFKDYDTYMATGLYSEFAMRYFTAEQSNVLLMNHTLEWNSFARTGMYANEYRNTFASADLRGKLFTFTSNQTPNYIVRKFRSQTPSDGQQYSNVALFVVEEVMYNAAEAAIRKATPNPTYAIDKLNAILIKRLRPYT
;
A
#
# COMPACT_ATOMS: atom_id res chain seq x y z
N PHE A 1 -7.12 3.10 -9.32
CA PHE A 1 -7.44 2.16 -10.41
C PHE A 1 -7.17 0.70 -10.06
N THR A 2 -6.05 0.32 -9.42
CA THR A 2 -5.70 -1.10 -9.25
C THR A 2 -6.80 -1.95 -8.60
N GLU A 3 -7.49 -1.43 -7.59
CA GLU A 3 -8.62 -2.11 -6.95
C GLU A 3 -9.82 -2.34 -7.89
N LEU A 4 -9.99 -1.51 -8.92
CA LEU A 4 -11.04 -1.70 -9.93
C LEU A 4 -10.63 -2.71 -11.02
N TYR A 5 -9.35 -3.08 -11.06
CA TYR A 5 -8.81 -4.16 -11.89
C TYR A 5 -8.73 -5.49 -11.13
N THR A 6 -9.42 -5.62 -10.00
CA THR A 6 -9.55 -6.89 -9.27
C THR A 6 -10.98 -7.42 -9.38
N ASP A 7 -11.17 -8.66 -8.95
CA ASP A 7 -12.45 -9.32 -8.78
C ASP A 7 -13.12 -9.01 -7.42
N ASN A 8 -12.57 -8.08 -6.63
CA ASN A 8 -13.11 -7.72 -5.32
C ASN A 8 -14.42 -6.93 -5.41
N TYR A 9 -14.65 -6.22 -6.51
CA TYR A 9 -15.82 -5.37 -6.73
C TYR A 9 -16.63 -5.85 -7.93
N ARG A 10 -17.94 -5.65 -7.86
CA ARG A 10 -18.85 -5.82 -8.98
C ARG A 10 -19.65 -4.55 -9.19
N TYR A 11 -19.91 -4.25 -10.46
CA TYR A 11 -20.81 -3.17 -10.87
C TYR A 11 -22.28 -3.60 -10.79
N TYR A 12 -23.09 -2.76 -10.15
CA TYR A 12 -24.55 -2.87 -10.05
C TYR A 12 -25.18 -1.60 -10.61
N ASP A 13 -26.11 -1.77 -11.55
CA ASP A 13 -26.76 -0.66 -12.22
C ASP A 13 -27.99 -0.20 -11.42
N TYR A 14 -27.87 0.98 -10.80
CA TYR A 14 -28.95 1.69 -10.13
C TYR A 14 -29.04 3.09 -10.73
N PRO A 15 -29.73 3.27 -11.87
CA PRO A 15 -29.69 4.51 -12.65
C PRO A 15 -30.01 5.78 -11.85
N ASP A 16 -30.94 5.71 -10.90
CA ASP A 16 -31.36 6.86 -10.07
C ASP A 16 -30.41 7.17 -8.90
N PHE A 17 -29.48 6.26 -8.57
CA PHE A 17 -28.63 6.35 -7.38
C PHE A 17 -27.13 6.34 -7.69
N ASN A 18 -26.75 5.86 -8.88
CA ASN A 18 -25.39 5.92 -9.37
C ASN A 18 -25.08 7.35 -9.84
N ASN A 19 -23.99 7.92 -9.32
CA ASN A 19 -23.51 9.22 -9.76
C ASN A 19 -22.91 9.10 -11.17
N ALA A 20 -23.65 9.58 -12.17
CA ALA A 20 -23.27 9.49 -13.59
C ALA A 20 -21.89 10.06 -13.88
N ASN A 21 -21.52 11.19 -13.25
CA ASN A 21 -20.21 11.81 -13.46
C ASN A 21 -19.08 10.90 -12.98
N ILE A 22 -19.16 10.39 -11.74
CA ILE A 22 -18.08 9.56 -11.18
C ILE A 22 -18.07 8.18 -11.86
N GLN A 23 -19.25 7.65 -12.22
CA GLN A 23 -19.36 6.39 -12.95
C GLN A 23 -18.65 6.47 -14.31
N SER A 24 -18.76 7.58 -15.03
CA SER A 24 -18.06 7.76 -16.31
C SER A 24 -16.53 7.71 -16.17
N TRP A 25 -15.99 8.00 -14.98
CA TRP A 25 -14.56 7.96 -14.70
C TRP A 25 -14.07 6.56 -14.32
N LEU A 26 -14.87 5.83 -13.54
CA LEU A 26 -14.45 4.54 -12.95
C LEU A 26 -14.89 3.32 -13.75
N LYS A 27 -16.02 3.38 -14.44
CA LYS A 27 -16.55 2.25 -15.22
C LYS A 27 -15.59 1.81 -16.35
N PRO A 28 -14.96 2.71 -17.13
CA PRO A 28 -13.99 2.27 -18.13
C PRO A 28 -12.78 1.57 -17.50
N ILE A 29 -12.31 2.06 -16.35
CA ILE A 29 -11.24 1.40 -15.59
C ILE A 29 -11.71 0.00 -15.14
N TYR A 30 -12.88 -0.14 -14.53
CA TYR A 30 -13.40 -1.45 -14.15
C TYR A 30 -13.54 -2.43 -15.33
N LEU A 31 -13.86 -1.93 -16.51
CA LEU A 31 -14.01 -2.73 -17.73
C LEU A 31 -12.69 -2.96 -18.50
N TRP A 32 -11.54 -2.52 -17.96
CA TRP A 32 -10.25 -2.62 -18.66
C TRP A 32 -10.24 -1.94 -20.03
N SER A 33 -11.02 -0.87 -20.16
CA SER A 33 -11.06 -0.05 -21.38
C SER A 33 -9.78 0.77 -21.50
N ASP A 34 -9.22 0.83 -22.71
CA ASP A 34 -8.17 1.79 -23.08
C ASP A 34 -8.71 3.22 -23.20
N GLU A 35 -10.03 3.37 -23.42
CA GLU A 35 -10.72 4.65 -23.45
C GLU A 35 -11.18 5.01 -22.05
N TYR A 36 -10.36 5.77 -21.32
CA TYR A 36 -10.70 6.37 -20.03
C TYR A 36 -10.33 7.86 -20.02
N ILE A 37 -10.94 8.61 -19.10
CA ILE A 37 -10.65 10.05 -18.98
C ILE A 37 -9.20 10.24 -18.51
N SER A 38 -8.40 10.86 -19.37
CA SER A 38 -7.02 11.23 -19.06
C SER A 38 -6.95 12.38 -18.06
N ASN A 39 -5.77 12.60 -17.48
CA ASN A 39 -5.51 13.63 -16.47
C ASN A 39 -6.28 13.47 -15.15
N SER A 40 -6.95 12.35 -14.94
CA SER A 40 -7.60 12.02 -13.67
C SER A 40 -6.62 11.36 -12.69
N GLY A 41 -6.77 11.67 -11.39
CA GLY A 41 -5.87 11.18 -10.34
C GLY A 41 -6.02 9.69 -9.99
N ILE A 42 -6.99 9.00 -10.58
CA ILE A 42 -7.38 7.63 -10.21
C ILE A 42 -7.14 6.59 -11.32
N THR A 43 -6.51 6.98 -12.43
CA THR A 43 -6.24 6.17 -13.64
C THR A 43 -4.79 5.64 -13.68
N PRO A 44 -4.47 4.67 -14.57
CA PRO A 44 -3.09 4.21 -14.78
C PRO A 44 -2.11 5.34 -15.09
N GLU A 45 -2.46 6.23 -16.02
CA GLU A 45 -1.67 7.42 -16.36
C GLU A 45 -1.44 8.34 -15.16
N GLY A 46 -2.50 8.61 -14.38
CA GLY A 46 -2.39 9.39 -13.14
C GLY A 46 -1.49 8.72 -12.09
N GLY A 47 -1.53 7.39 -12.00
CA GLY A 47 -0.63 6.59 -11.14
C GLY A 47 0.83 6.72 -11.57
N TRP A 48 1.11 6.49 -12.85
CA TRP A 48 2.45 6.64 -13.44
C TRP A 48 3.04 8.01 -13.12
N ARG A 49 2.29 9.07 -13.42
CA ARG A 49 2.69 10.46 -13.17
C ARG A 49 2.95 10.75 -11.70
N LYS A 50 2.08 10.28 -10.80
CA LYS A 50 2.25 10.49 -9.35
C LYS A 50 3.55 9.86 -8.83
N TYR A 51 3.85 8.62 -9.21
CA TYR A 51 5.07 7.95 -8.75
C TYR A 51 6.34 8.61 -9.32
N TYR A 52 6.37 8.96 -10.61
CA TYR A 52 7.52 9.66 -11.18
C TYR A 52 7.71 11.07 -10.61
N ASN A 53 6.63 11.79 -10.28
CA ASN A 53 6.73 13.06 -9.57
C ASN A 53 7.35 12.88 -8.16
N SER A 54 6.96 11.84 -7.42
CA SER A 54 7.58 11.53 -6.12
C SER A 54 9.05 11.14 -6.26
N ILE A 55 9.41 10.40 -7.31
CA ILE A 55 10.81 10.06 -7.65
C ILE A 55 11.60 11.33 -7.96
N TYR A 56 11.05 12.26 -8.75
CA TYR A 56 11.69 13.53 -9.05
C TYR A 56 11.99 14.32 -7.78
N VAL A 57 11.01 14.43 -6.86
CA VAL A 57 11.21 15.11 -5.57
C VAL A 57 12.29 14.43 -4.74
N ALA A 58 12.33 13.09 -4.70
CA ALA A 58 13.40 12.36 -4.03
C ALA A 58 14.77 12.67 -4.67
N ASN A 59 14.86 12.72 -6.00
CA ASN A 59 16.10 13.07 -6.70
C ASN A 59 16.55 14.50 -6.41
N VAL A 60 15.64 15.48 -6.35
CA VAL A 60 15.96 16.86 -5.93
C VAL A 60 16.60 16.88 -4.55
N VAL A 61 16.06 16.13 -3.58
CA VAL A 61 16.63 16.03 -2.23
C VAL A 61 18.02 15.38 -2.29
N LEU A 62 18.17 14.27 -3.00
CA LEU A 62 19.44 13.54 -3.10
C LEU A 62 20.55 14.38 -3.75
N GLU A 63 20.22 15.20 -4.75
CA GLU A 63 21.16 16.10 -5.43
C GLU A 63 21.52 17.33 -4.60
N GLY A 64 20.57 17.87 -3.82
CA GLY A 64 20.79 19.07 -3.01
C GLY A 64 21.55 18.82 -1.71
N LEU A 65 21.37 17.63 -1.11
CA LEU A 65 21.92 17.27 0.21
C LEU A 65 23.45 17.45 0.36
N PRO A 66 24.30 17.12 -0.63
CA PRO A 66 25.76 17.32 -0.51
C PRO A 66 26.16 18.77 -0.24
N THR A 67 25.40 19.73 -0.76
CA THR A 67 25.65 21.18 -0.58
C THR A 67 24.79 21.83 0.49
N ALA A 68 23.85 21.10 1.08
CA ALA A 68 22.98 21.60 2.13
C ALA A 68 23.77 21.83 3.43
N SER A 69 23.47 22.94 4.12
CA SER A 69 23.91 23.16 5.49
C SER A 69 23.01 22.41 6.48
N GLY A 70 23.55 22.08 7.66
CA GLY A 70 22.79 21.41 8.72
C GLY A 70 23.58 20.31 9.41
N ASP A 71 22.93 19.65 10.36
CA ASP A 71 23.49 18.51 11.07
C ASP A 71 23.69 17.31 10.13
N GLU A 72 24.87 16.69 10.18
CA GLU A 72 25.23 15.60 9.27
C GLU A 72 24.43 14.32 9.53
N ALA A 73 24.02 14.05 10.77
CA ALA A 73 23.16 12.90 11.06
C ALA A 73 21.75 13.10 10.49
N HIS A 74 21.22 14.32 10.57
CA HIS A 74 19.95 14.69 9.94
C HIS A 74 20.03 14.60 8.41
N LYS A 75 21.09 15.12 7.80
CA LYS A 75 21.33 15.00 6.35
C LYS A 75 21.44 13.54 5.91
N ALA A 76 22.14 12.70 6.67
CA ALA A 76 22.22 11.27 6.39
C ALA A 76 20.84 10.59 6.47
N SER A 77 20.04 10.88 7.51
CA SER A 77 18.69 10.32 7.62
C SER A 77 17.76 10.78 6.50
N LEU A 78 17.83 12.06 6.10
CA LEU A 78 17.08 12.59 4.94
C LEU A 78 17.49 11.90 3.64
N ARG A 79 18.80 11.65 3.45
CA ARG A 79 19.28 10.87 2.31
C ARG A 79 18.69 9.46 2.31
N GLY A 80 18.67 8.83 3.49
CA GLY A 80 18.12 7.50 3.67
C GLY A 80 16.64 7.41 3.28
N GLU A 81 15.85 8.36 3.76
CA GLU A 81 14.42 8.45 3.47
C GLU A 81 14.15 8.75 1.99
N ALA A 82 14.91 9.66 1.37
CA ALA A 82 14.78 9.95 -0.06
C ALA A 82 15.10 8.73 -0.93
N LEU A 83 16.13 7.94 -0.59
CA LEU A 83 16.43 6.68 -1.27
C LEU A 83 15.29 5.66 -1.12
N LEU A 84 14.73 5.50 0.08
CA LEU A 84 13.60 4.58 0.32
C LEU A 84 12.34 5.00 -0.43
N VAL A 85 12.03 6.31 -0.49
CA VAL A 85 10.92 6.83 -1.31
C VAL A 85 11.15 6.52 -2.78
N ARG A 86 12.35 6.79 -3.31
CA ARG A 86 12.69 6.50 -4.71
C ARG A 86 12.56 5.00 -5.01
N ALA A 87 13.08 4.14 -4.15
CA ALA A 87 12.99 2.70 -4.28
C ALA A 87 11.52 2.22 -4.25
N TYR A 88 10.73 2.71 -3.29
CA TYR A 88 9.31 2.35 -3.16
C TYR A 88 8.48 2.76 -4.38
N CYS A 89 8.66 3.99 -4.89
CA CYS A 89 7.94 4.46 -6.06
C CYS A 89 8.28 3.65 -7.32
N HIS A 90 9.56 3.32 -7.56
CA HIS A 90 9.95 2.43 -8.66
C HIS A 90 9.43 1.00 -8.46
N PHE A 91 9.39 0.50 -7.23
CA PHE A 91 8.79 -0.80 -6.90
C PHE A 91 7.29 -0.84 -7.22
N MET A 92 6.55 0.22 -6.91
CA MET A 92 5.13 0.31 -7.28
C MET A 92 4.96 0.37 -8.80
N LEU A 93 5.76 1.18 -9.50
CA LEU A 93 5.72 1.29 -10.97
C LEU A 93 5.99 -0.04 -11.67
N VAL A 94 7.08 -0.73 -11.32
CA VAL A 94 7.44 -1.98 -12.01
C VAL A 94 6.40 -3.07 -11.78
N ASN A 95 5.77 -3.13 -10.61
CA ASN A 95 4.75 -4.14 -10.32
C ASN A 95 3.37 -3.82 -10.91
N ILE A 96 3.11 -2.56 -11.28
CA ILE A 96 1.86 -2.16 -11.95
C ILE A 96 1.99 -2.28 -13.47
N PHE A 97 3.15 -1.93 -14.04
CA PHE A 97 3.32 -1.70 -15.49
C PHE A 97 4.25 -2.68 -16.20
N ALA A 98 4.83 -3.64 -15.48
CA ALA A 98 5.67 -4.68 -16.07
C ALA A 98 5.21 -6.07 -15.65
N LYS A 99 5.79 -7.09 -16.27
CA LYS A 99 5.58 -8.47 -15.83
C LYS A 99 6.15 -8.67 -14.43
N HIS A 100 5.52 -9.56 -13.67
CA HIS A 100 6.03 -9.98 -12.37
C HIS A 100 7.48 -10.48 -12.48
N TYR A 101 8.27 -10.26 -11.43
CA TYR A 101 9.65 -10.72 -11.40
C TYR A 101 9.70 -12.24 -11.51
N ASN A 102 10.45 -12.72 -12.50
CA ASN A 102 10.76 -14.13 -12.64
C ASN A 102 12.24 -14.21 -13.01
N GLU A 103 13.07 -14.81 -12.17
CA GLU A 103 14.53 -14.87 -12.38
C GLU A 103 14.90 -15.35 -13.79
N ALA A 104 14.15 -16.29 -14.36
CA ALA A 104 14.42 -16.85 -15.68
C ALA A 104 14.16 -15.87 -16.84
N THR A 105 13.28 -14.88 -16.68
CA THR A 105 12.87 -13.96 -17.75
C THR A 105 13.13 -12.48 -17.45
N ALA A 106 13.40 -12.13 -16.18
CA ALA A 106 13.54 -10.75 -15.72
C ALA A 106 14.68 -10.00 -16.41
N GLY A 107 15.69 -10.69 -16.92
CA GLY A 107 16.78 -10.09 -17.70
C GLY A 107 16.35 -9.55 -19.06
N THR A 108 15.23 -10.03 -19.61
CA THR A 108 14.70 -9.63 -20.93
C THR A 108 13.32 -9.01 -20.87
N ASP A 109 12.55 -9.30 -19.82
CA ASP A 109 11.24 -8.68 -19.63
C ASP A 109 11.39 -7.16 -19.46
N LEU A 110 10.63 -6.41 -20.27
CA LEU A 110 10.65 -4.96 -20.22
C LEU A 110 10.02 -4.47 -18.91
N GLY A 111 10.82 -3.75 -18.13
CA GLY A 111 10.43 -3.08 -16.90
C GLY A 111 9.97 -1.65 -17.17
N ILE A 112 10.52 -0.72 -16.39
CA ILE A 112 10.23 0.73 -16.44
C ILE A 112 11.57 1.49 -16.42
N PRO A 113 11.62 2.77 -16.84
CA PRO A 113 12.83 3.58 -16.66
C PRO A 113 13.14 3.81 -15.19
N TYR A 114 14.37 3.55 -14.73
CA TYR A 114 14.80 3.91 -13.38
C TYR A 114 15.46 5.29 -13.35
N ALA A 115 14.74 6.31 -12.88
CA ALA A 115 15.23 7.68 -12.85
C ALA A 115 16.10 7.96 -11.62
N LEU A 116 17.43 8.04 -11.83
CA LEU A 116 18.42 8.27 -10.79
C LEU A 116 18.70 9.74 -10.48
N GLU A 117 18.30 10.63 -11.39
CA GLU A 117 18.62 12.06 -11.37
C GLU A 117 17.37 12.90 -11.67
N THR A 118 17.44 14.19 -11.40
CA THR A 118 16.43 15.16 -11.81
C THR A 118 16.45 15.34 -13.32
N GLU A 119 15.26 15.42 -13.92
CA GLU A 119 15.13 15.71 -15.33
C GLU A 119 15.46 17.19 -15.60
N LYS A 120 16.47 17.42 -16.44
CA LYS A 120 16.95 18.78 -16.80
C LYS A 120 16.55 19.20 -18.21
N ASP A 121 16.19 18.24 -19.06
CA ASP A 121 15.74 18.44 -20.43
C ASP A 121 14.45 17.65 -20.66
N ALA A 122 13.41 18.34 -21.13
CA ALA A 122 12.11 17.76 -21.43
C ALA A 122 12.14 16.71 -22.56
N ASN A 123 13.23 16.65 -23.34
CA ASN A 123 13.42 15.67 -24.41
C ASN A 123 14.37 14.54 -24.03
N SER A 124 14.72 14.38 -22.75
CA SER A 124 15.65 13.32 -22.32
C SER A 124 15.08 11.94 -22.68
N PRO A 125 15.78 11.13 -23.52
CA PRO A 125 15.23 9.86 -23.98
C PRO A 125 15.32 8.81 -22.88
N TYR A 126 14.20 8.54 -22.20
CA TYR A 126 14.11 7.41 -21.28
C TYR A 126 13.83 6.10 -22.03
N LYS A 127 14.65 5.09 -21.76
CA LYS A 127 14.41 3.72 -22.20
C LYS A 127 13.94 2.89 -21.02
N ARG A 128 13.02 1.95 -21.27
CA ARG A 128 12.60 0.98 -20.26
C ARG A 128 13.77 0.05 -19.96
N ASP A 129 14.14 -0.04 -18.70
CA ASP A 129 15.12 -1.01 -18.24
C ASP A 129 14.49 -2.40 -18.15
N ALA A 130 15.31 -3.46 -18.18
CA ALA A 130 14.83 -4.80 -17.88
C ALA A 130 14.33 -4.90 -16.43
N VAL A 131 13.30 -5.71 -16.18
CA VAL A 131 12.72 -5.92 -14.84
C VAL A 131 13.81 -6.26 -13.82
N LYS A 132 14.79 -7.09 -14.19
CA LYS A 132 15.92 -7.44 -13.32
C LYS A 132 16.72 -6.21 -12.89
N LYS A 133 17.10 -5.36 -13.84
CA LYS A 133 17.87 -4.14 -13.56
C LYS A 133 17.09 -3.19 -12.65
N VAL A 134 15.78 -3.04 -12.88
CA VAL A 134 14.92 -2.23 -12.02
C VAL A 134 14.92 -2.76 -10.58
N TYR A 135 14.72 -4.07 -10.39
CA TYR A 135 14.76 -4.70 -9.06
C TYR A 135 16.13 -4.57 -8.38
N ASP A 136 17.23 -4.74 -9.13
CA ASP A 136 18.58 -4.60 -8.57
C ASP A 136 18.84 -3.15 -8.08
N LEU A 137 18.32 -2.13 -8.80
CA LEU A 137 18.41 -0.72 -8.39
C LEU A 137 17.50 -0.39 -7.19
N ILE A 138 16.29 -0.96 -7.15
CA ILE A 138 15.39 -0.85 -5.99
C ILE A 138 16.08 -1.42 -4.74
N GLU A 139 16.67 -2.62 -4.83
CA GLU A 139 17.36 -3.27 -3.72
C GLU A 139 18.51 -2.40 -3.21
N LYS A 140 19.33 -1.86 -4.14
CA LYS A 140 20.43 -0.96 -3.80
C LYS A 140 19.95 0.26 -3.02
N ASP A 141 19.00 1.02 -3.57
CA ASP A 141 18.50 2.24 -2.94
C ASP A 141 17.83 1.92 -1.59
N ALA A 142 17.04 0.84 -1.51
CA ALA A 142 16.33 0.49 -0.29
C ALA A 142 17.27 0.04 0.84
N VAL A 143 18.27 -0.80 0.53
CA VAL A 143 19.24 -1.28 1.53
C VAL A 143 20.16 -0.15 2.00
N GLU A 144 20.67 0.65 1.06
CA GLU A 144 21.48 1.82 1.38
C GLU A 144 20.68 2.84 2.20
N GLY A 145 19.46 3.15 1.75
CA GLY A 145 18.57 4.09 2.40
C GLY A 145 18.25 3.68 3.83
N LEU A 146 17.88 2.43 4.03
CA LEU A 146 17.60 1.85 5.35
C LEU A 146 18.79 1.95 6.31
N SER A 147 20.03 1.80 5.82
CA SER A 147 21.23 1.89 6.66
C SER A 147 21.50 3.29 7.22
N LEU A 148 20.90 4.32 6.63
CA LEU A 148 21.11 5.72 6.98
C LEU A 148 20.02 6.29 7.88
N ILE A 149 18.88 5.61 8.03
CA ILE A 149 17.75 6.08 8.83
C ILE A 149 18.11 6.21 10.31
N LYS A 150 17.69 7.31 10.92
CA LYS A 150 17.78 7.63 12.35
C LYS A 150 16.38 7.88 12.91
N ASP A 151 15.74 6.83 13.41
CA ASP A 151 14.34 6.86 13.86
C ASP A 151 14.08 7.93 14.93
N GLU A 152 15.06 8.20 15.78
CA GLU A 152 15.02 9.19 16.85
C GLU A 152 14.83 10.64 16.36
N LEU A 153 15.10 10.91 15.07
CA LEU A 153 14.95 12.24 14.48
C LEU A 153 13.51 12.55 14.05
N TYR A 154 12.62 11.56 14.02
CA TYR A 154 11.25 11.74 13.57
C TYR A 154 10.29 12.03 14.73
N SER A 155 9.63 13.19 14.67
CA SER A 155 8.56 13.53 15.62
C SER A 155 7.27 12.72 15.39
N LYS A 156 7.05 12.25 14.16
CA LYS A 156 5.87 11.46 13.75
C LYS A 156 6.29 10.24 12.92
N PRO A 157 7.01 9.25 13.49
CA PRO A 157 7.71 8.20 12.74
C PRO A 157 6.81 7.37 11.82
N LYS A 158 5.52 7.23 12.13
CA LYS A 158 4.57 6.49 11.26
C LYS A 158 4.27 7.17 9.92
N PHE A 159 4.66 8.43 9.72
CA PHE A 159 4.54 9.13 8.43
C PHE A 159 5.89 9.28 7.71
N HIS A 160 6.92 8.61 8.21
CA HIS A 160 8.27 8.62 7.66
C HIS A 160 8.75 7.20 7.38
N PHE A 161 9.69 7.05 6.43
CA PHE A 161 10.44 5.81 6.33
C PHE A 161 11.38 5.67 7.53
N SER A 162 10.88 5.01 8.58
CA SER A 162 11.64 4.52 9.72
C SER A 162 12.39 3.23 9.39
N THR A 163 13.28 2.79 10.27
CA THR A 163 13.92 1.48 10.14
C THR A 163 12.89 0.35 10.09
N THR A 164 11.79 0.47 10.86
CA THR A 164 10.71 -0.53 10.88
C THR A 164 9.94 -0.56 9.56
N SER A 165 9.61 0.60 8.99
CA SER A 165 8.90 0.66 7.71
C SER A 165 9.78 0.33 6.51
N GLY A 166 11.09 0.61 6.58
CA GLY A 166 12.05 0.14 5.59
C GLY A 166 12.25 -1.38 5.62
N ASP A 167 12.34 -1.99 6.82
CA ASP A 167 12.36 -3.46 6.96
C ASP A 167 11.04 -4.07 6.44
N ALA A 168 9.88 -3.47 6.75
CA ALA A 168 8.59 -3.92 6.22
C ALA A 168 8.53 -3.84 4.69
N PHE A 169 9.03 -2.75 4.10
CA PHE A 169 9.16 -2.63 2.64
C PHE A 169 10.04 -3.73 2.05
N LEU A 170 11.23 -3.95 2.62
CA LEU A 170 12.14 -4.99 2.14
C LEU A 170 11.54 -6.40 2.27
N SER A 171 10.75 -6.68 3.31
CA SER A 171 10.03 -7.96 3.41
C SER A 171 9.10 -8.21 2.21
N ARG A 172 8.33 -7.19 1.78
CA ARG A 172 7.44 -7.25 0.61
C ARG A 172 8.27 -7.34 -0.68
N PHE A 173 9.30 -6.50 -0.80
CA PHE A 173 10.17 -6.47 -1.98
C PHE A 173 10.78 -7.84 -2.26
N TYR A 174 11.40 -8.47 -1.26
CA TYR A 174 12.02 -9.77 -1.45
C TYR A 174 11.02 -10.90 -1.65
N LEU A 175 9.82 -10.82 -1.05
CA LEU A 175 8.74 -11.76 -1.37
C LEU A 175 8.38 -11.69 -2.85
N PHE A 176 8.20 -10.47 -3.38
CA PHE A 176 7.90 -10.24 -4.80
C PHE A 176 9.05 -10.64 -5.73
N LYS A 177 10.30 -10.58 -5.27
CA LYS A 177 11.48 -11.06 -5.99
C LYS A 177 11.60 -12.60 -5.95
N GLY A 178 10.88 -13.27 -5.06
CA GLY A 178 11.02 -14.72 -4.80
C GLY A 178 12.23 -15.09 -3.93
N ASP A 179 12.87 -14.10 -3.28
CA ASP A 179 13.95 -14.32 -2.31
C ASP A 179 13.35 -14.51 -0.91
N TYR A 180 12.86 -15.72 -0.66
CA TYR A 180 12.11 -16.02 0.56
C TYR A 180 12.99 -15.95 1.83
N GLU A 181 14.29 -16.25 1.74
CA GLU A 181 15.17 -16.15 2.90
C GLU A 181 15.37 -14.68 3.32
N LYS A 182 15.59 -13.77 2.35
CA LYS A 182 15.66 -12.33 2.67
C LYS A 182 14.30 -11.78 3.09
N SER A 183 13.20 -12.19 2.47
CA SER A 183 11.86 -11.76 2.89
C SER A 183 11.63 -12.09 4.38
N LEU A 184 11.93 -13.32 4.79
CA LEU A 184 11.82 -13.76 6.18
C LEU A 184 12.78 -12.99 7.11
N LEU A 185 14.03 -12.77 6.69
CA LEU A 185 15.01 -11.99 7.45
C LEU A 185 14.50 -10.59 7.78
N TYR A 186 13.97 -9.87 6.79
CA TYR A 186 13.47 -8.51 7.00
C TYR A 186 12.14 -8.50 7.76
N SER A 187 11.28 -9.51 7.61
CA SER A 187 10.12 -9.68 8.48
C SER A 187 10.50 -9.85 9.96
N GLU A 188 11.50 -10.69 10.27
CA GLU A 188 11.98 -10.89 11.65
C GLU A 188 12.55 -9.61 12.26
N LYS A 189 13.22 -8.76 11.46
CA LYS A 189 13.66 -7.43 11.92
C LYS A 189 12.50 -6.52 12.32
N VAL A 190 11.36 -6.59 11.63
CA VAL A 190 10.14 -5.89 12.04
C VAL A 190 9.63 -6.46 13.36
N PHE A 191 9.54 -7.79 13.49
CA PHE A 191 8.99 -8.44 14.68
C PHE A 191 9.84 -8.22 15.93
N ALA A 192 11.15 -8.05 15.79
CA ALA A 192 12.03 -7.64 16.88
C ALA A 192 11.70 -6.25 17.45
N LYS A 193 11.02 -5.39 16.67
CA LYS A 193 10.63 -4.02 17.06
C LYS A 193 9.14 -3.95 17.43
N THR A 194 8.27 -4.62 16.68
CA THR A 194 6.83 -4.62 16.90
C THR A 194 6.15 -5.86 16.32
N ILE A 195 5.23 -6.41 17.10
CA ILE A 195 4.30 -7.48 16.69
C ILE A 195 2.85 -7.07 16.95
N ALA A 196 2.59 -5.77 17.12
CA ALA A 196 1.26 -5.30 17.44
C ALA A 196 0.29 -5.60 16.29
N ILE A 197 -0.62 -6.54 16.50
CA ILE A 197 -1.73 -6.82 15.59
C ILE A 197 -2.93 -5.99 16.03
N ARG A 198 -3.67 -5.43 15.06
CA ARG A 198 -4.88 -4.68 15.36
C ARG A 198 -5.90 -5.56 16.07
N ASP A 199 -6.50 -5.06 17.13
CA ASP A 199 -7.53 -5.80 17.86
C ASP A 199 -8.91 -5.55 17.24
N LEU A 200 -9.33 -6.42 16.31
CA LEU A 200 -10.62 -6.25 15.63
C LEU A 200 -11.81 -6.57 16.54
N PHE A 201 -11.58 -7.25 17.66
CA PHE A 201 -12.60 -7.55 18.66
C PHE A 201 -13.00 -6.25 19.36
N LYS A 202 -12.01 -5.52 19.86
CA LYS A 202 -12.18 -4.21 20.48
C LYS A 202 -12.84 -3.23 19.51
N ASP A 203 -12.36 -3.17 18.27
CA ASP A 203 -12.95 -2.28 17.26
C ASP A 203 -14.40 -2.62 16.95
N TYR A 204 -14.71 -3.92 16.80
CA TYR A 204 -16.06 -4.35 16.52
C TYR A 204 -17.01 -3.99 17.68
N ASP A 205 -16.64 -4.31 18.91
CA ASP A 205 -17.49 -4.05 20.09
C ASP A 205 -17.67 -2.57 20.36
N THR A 206 -16.60 -1.79 20.19
CA THR A 206 -16.65 -0.34 20.45
C THR A 206 -17.45 0.39 19.39
N TYR A 207 -17.28 0.02 18.11
CA TYR A 207 -17.76 0.83 17.00
C TYR A 207 -18.78 0.16 16.09
N MET A 208 -18.51 -1.07 15.66
CA MET A 208 -19.36 -1.72 14.66
C MET A 208 -20.67 -2.21 15.29
N ALA A 209 -20.62 -2.83 16.46
CA ALA A 209 -21.80 -3.31 17.19
C ALA A 209 -22.69 -2.17 17.70
N THR A 210 -22.12 -0.99 17.94
CA THR A 210 -22.82 0.21 18.45
C THR A 210 -23.28 1.17 17.35
N GLY A 211 -23.02 0.87 16.08
CA GLY A 211 -23.42 1.71 14.94
C GLY A 211 -22.51 2.92 14.69
N LEU A 212 -21.38 3.07 15.40
CA LEU A 212 -20.39 4.15 15.24
C LEU A 212 -19.44 3.91 14.06
N TYR A 213 -19.97 3.48 12.90
CA TYR A 213 -19.20 3.13 11.69
C TYR A 213 -18.31 4.27 11.19
N SER A 214 -18.81 5.49 11.32
CA SER A 214 -18.11 6.70 10.90
C SER A 214 -16.83 6.92 11.69
N GLU A 215 -16.90 6.72 13.01
CA GLU A 215 -15.77 6.86 13.90
C GLU A 215 -14.74 5.76 13.67
N PHE A 216 -15.18 4.51 13.52
CA PHE A 216 -14.31 3.40 13.14
C PHE A 216 -13.48 3.73 11.90
N ALA A 217 -14.12 4.20 10.84
CA ALA A 217 -13.45 4.52 9.58
C ALA A 217 -12.42 5.65 9.73
N MET A 218 -12.73 6.69 10.52
CA MET A 218 -11.77 7.78 10.80
C MET A 218 -10.56 7.31 11.62
N ARG A 219 -10.78 6.37 12.54
CA ARG A 219 -9.72 5.84 13.41
C ARG A 219 -8.94 4.70 12.77
N TYR A 220 -9.34 4.21 11.60
CA TYR A 220 -8.73 3.03 11.02
C TYR A 220 -7.25 3.26 10.67
N PHE A 221 -6.94 4.39 10.04
CA PHE A 221 -5.59 4.74 9.58
C PHE A 221 -4.99 5.89 10.39
N THR A 222 -4.90 5.69 11.71
CA THR A 222 -4.25 6.65 12.60
C THR A 222 -2.97 6.10 13.18
N ALA A 223 -2.15 6.99 13.73
CA ALA A 223 -0.86 6.64 14.32
C ALA A 223 -1.02 5.87 15.65
N GLU A 224 -2.18 5.91 16.28
CA GLU A 224 -2.49 5.15 17.51
C GLU A 224 -2.77 3.66 17.22
N GLN A 225 -3.06 3.30 15.96
CA GLN A 225 -3.27 1.91 15.54
C GLN A 225 -1.95 1.21 15.20
N SER A 226 -1.98 -0.11 14.99
CA SER A 226 -0.83 -0.95 14.63
C SER A 226 -0.22 -0.71 13.24
N ASN A 227 -0.53 0.40 12.58
CA ASN A 227 0.02 0.74 11.27
C ASN A 227 1.53 0.99 11.37
N VAL A 228 2.30 0.52 10.37
CA VAL A 228 3.77 0.63 10.32
C VAL A 228 4.19 1.88 9.54
N LEU A 229 3.61 2.07 8.35
CA LEU A 229 3.79 3.29 7.55
C LEU A 229 2.42 3.80 7.09
N LEU A 230 2.18 5.08 7.33
CA LEU A 230 1.00 5.82 6.92
C LEU A 230 1.40 6.82 5.83
N MET A 231 0.54 6.95 4.84
CA MET A 231 0.56 8.05 3.88
C MET A 231 -0.60 8.98 4.24
N ASN A 232 -0.29 10.25 4.44
CA ASN A 232 -1.28 11.26 4.80
C ASN A 232 -1.93 11.88 3.56
N HIS A 233 -3.09 12.48 3.77
CA HIS A 233 -3.73 13.40 2.81
C HIS A 233 -3.83 12.90 1.37
N THR A 234 -4.14 11.61 1.21
CA THR A 234 -4.43 11.06 -0.12
C THR A 234 -5.83 11.51 -0.55
N LEU A 235 -5.93 12.01 -1.78
CA LEU A 235 -7.22 12.35 -2.39
C LEU A 235 -8.07 11.08 -2.56
N GLU A 236 -9.30 11.18 -2.08
CA GLU A 236 -10.39 10.20 -1.92
C GLU A 236 -10.22 8.77 -2.48
N TRP A 237 -10.46 7.77 -1.61
CA TRP A 237 -10.56 6.32 -1.92
C TRP A 237 -12.00 5.75 -1.89
N ASN A 238 -13.04 6.58 -1.72
CA ASN A 238 -14.34 6.15 -1.19
C ASN A 238 -15.58 6.43 -2.03
N SER A 239 -15.43 6.69 -3.31
CA SER A 239 -16.57 6.90 -4.19
C SER A 239 -17.03 5.64 -4.95
N PHE A 240 -16.44 4.46 -4.70
CA PHE A 240 -16.82 3.21 -5.39
C PHE A 240 -18.34 2.93 -5.30
N ALA A 241 -18.90 2.99 -4.09
CA ALA A 241 -20.33 2.78 -3.88
C ALA A 241 -21.21 3.82 -4.61
N ARG A 242 -20.74 5.07 -4.73
CA ARG A 242 -21.44 6.12 -5.50
C ARG A 242 -21.45 5.85 -7.00
N THR A 243 -20.61 4.93 -7.48
CA THR A 243 -20.53 4.52 -8.89
C THR A 243 -21.19 3.17 -9.19
N GLY A 244 -21.91 2.59 -8.22
CA GLY A 244 -22.49 1.26 -8.36
C GLY A 244 -21.49 0.12 -8.14
N MET A 245 -20.26 0.40 -7.68
CA MET A 245 -19.26 -0.63 -7.41
C MET A 245 -19.35 -1.08 -5.96
N TYR A 246 -19.68 -2.36 -5.76
CA TYR A 246 -19.86 -2.96 -4.43
C TYR A 246 -19.07 -4.26 -4.30
N ALA A 247 -18.57 -4.55 -3.10
CA ALA A 247 -17.73 -5.69 -2.79
C ALA A 247 -18.51 -6.83 -2.10
N ASN A 248 -19.73 -7.12 -2.57
CA ASN A 248 -20.61 -8.11 -1.96
C ASN A 248 -20.01 -9.52 -2.04
N GLU A 249 -19.52 -9.89 -3.22
CA GLU A 249 -18.90 -11.19 -3.49
C GLU A 249 -17.67 -11.40 -2.62
N TYR A 250 -16.77 -10.42 -2.55
CA TYR A 250 -15.62 -10.44 -1.64
C TYR A 250 -16.05 -10.57 -0.18
N ARG A 251 -17.06 -9.79 0.26
CA ARG A 251 -17.61 -9.89 1.62
C ARG A 251 -18.13 -11.31 1.92
N ASN A 252 -18.73 -11.99 0.95
CA ASN A 252 -19.30 -13.33 1.13
C ASN A 252 -18.23 -14.43 1.26
N THR A 253 -16.95 -14.13 0.99
CA THR A 253 -15.84 -15.08 1.23
C THR A 253 -15.49 -15.24 2.70
N PHE A 254 -15.91 -14.30 3.56
CA PHE A 254 -15.62 -14.36 4.99
C PHE A 254 -16.56 -15.34 5.71
N ALA A 255 -15.98 -16.19 6.56
CA ALA A 255 -16.75 -17.03 7.47
C ALA A 255 -17.61 -16.18 8.41
N SER A 256 -18.74 -16.73 8.90
CA SER A 256 -19.66 -16.02 9.80
C SER A 256 -19.01 -15.56 11.12
N ALA A 257 -18.01 -16.32 11.59
CA ALA A 257 -17.21 -15.99 12.76
C ALA A 257 -16.18 -14.87 12.50
N ASP A 258 -15.88 -14.54 11.25
CA ASP A 258 -14.84 -13.58 10.89
C ASP A 258 -15.34 -12.13 10.96
N LEU A 259 -14.77 -11.35 11.87
CA LEU A 259 -15.11 -9.94 12.06
C LEU A 259 -14.73 -9.06 10.86
N ARG A 260 -13.82 -9.50 9.97
CA ARG A 260 -13.46 -8.76 8.74
C ARG A 260 -14.67 -8.60 7.82
N GLY A 261 -15.47 -9.66 7.65
CA GLY A 261 -16.73 -9.60 6.90
C GLY A 261 -17.81 -8.72 7.56
N LYS A 262 -17.67 -8.45 8.86
CA LYS A 262 -18.56 -7.58 9.63
C LYS A 262 -18.14 -6.11 9.64
N LEU A 263 -17.02 -5.76 8.99
CA LEU A 263 -16.64 -4.37 8.71
C LEU A 263 -17.45 -3.75 7.57
N PHE A 264 -18.23 -4.58 6.89
CA PHE A 264 -19.11 -4.17 5.81
C PHE A 264 -20.49 -3.85 6.35
N THR A 265 -21.02 -2.68 5.97
CA THR A 265 -22.38 -2.27 6.36
C THR A 265 -23.29 -2.22 5.15
N PHE A 266 -24.54 -2.59 5.36
CA PHE A 266 -25.61 -2.37 4.39
C PHE A 266 -25.74 -0.89 4.05
N THR A 267 -26.00 -0.58 2.78
CA THR A 267 -26.16 0.79 2.26
C THR A 267 -27.58 1.30 2.50
N SER A 268 -28.56 0.80 1.75
CA SER A 268 -29.98 1.14 1.87
C SER A 268 -30.85 0.18 1.04
N ASN A 269 -32.18 0.24 1.22
CA ASN A 269 -33.11 -0.57 0.42
C ASN A 269 -33.16 -0.15 -1.06
N GLN A 270 -32.70 1.06 -1.40
CA GLN A 270 -32.64 1.55 -2.78
C GLN A 270 -31.45 0.95 -3.55
N THR A 271 -30.33 0.73 -2.87
CA THR A 271 -29.12 0.15 -3.46
C THR A 271 -28.61 -1.00 -2.60
N PRO A 272 -29.36 -2.10 -2.42
CA PRO A 272 -29.21 -3.08 -1.34
C PRO A 272 -27.90 -3.90 -1.40
N ASN A 273 -26.80 -3.25 -1.02
CA ASN A 273 -25.43 -3.74 -1.14
C ASN A 273 -24.62 -3.39 0.11
N TYR A 274 -23.37 -3.83 0.13
CA TYR A 274 -22.48 -3.64 1.25
C TYR A 274 -21.23 -2.84 0.88
N ILE A 275 -20.82 -1.97 1.80
CA ILE A 275 -19.61 -1.16 1.67
C ILE A 275 -18.69 -1.37 2.87
N VAL A 276 -17.39 -1.40 2.62
CA VAL A 276 -16.37 -1.55 3.67
C VAL A 276 -16.20 -0.24 4.44
N ARG A 277 -16.20 -0.28 5.78
CA ARG A 277 -16.04 0.90 6.65
C ARG A 277 -14.61 1.19 7.06
N LYS A 278 -13.63 0.81 6.23
CA LYS A 278 -12.19 0.95 6.54
C LYS A 278 -11.62 2.31 6.13
N PHE A 279 -12.08 2.85 5.01
CA PHE A 279 -11.57 4.09 4.46
C PHE A 279 -12.57 5.20 4.80
N ARG A 280 -12.09 6.40 5.13
CA ARG A 280 -12.93 7.60 5.18
C ARG A 280 -12.09 8.85 4.96
N SER A 281 -12.66 9.79 4.20
CA SER A 281 -12.12 11.13 4.04
C SER A 281 -12.59 12.06 5.15
N GLN A 282 -11.69 12.95 5.57
CA GLN A 282 -12.02 14.15 6.33
C GLN A 282 -11.99 15.34 5.37
N THR A 283 -12.84 16.33 5.62
CA THR A 283 -12.87 17.58 4.86
C THR A 283 -12.43 18.70 5.78
N PRO A 284 -11.15 19.11 5.75
CA PRO A 284 -10.68 20.29 6.45
C PRO A 284 -11.26 21.58 5.86
N SER A 285 -10.86 22.72 6.43
CA SER A 285 -11.32 24.06 6.02
C SER A 285 -10.95 24.45 4.58
N ASP A 286 -10.03 23.74 3.94
CA ASP A 286 -9.67 23.95 2.52
C ASP A 286 -10.68 23.34 1.54
N GLY A 287 -11.72 22.65 2.04
CA GLY A 287 -12.79 22.06 1.26
C GLY A 287 -12.40 20.79 0.51
N GLN A 288 -11.16 20.32 0.65
CA GLN A 288 -10.67 19.11 0.00
C GLN A 288 -10.85 17.88 0.89
N GLN A 289 -11.07 16.72 0.26
CA GLN A 289 -11.27 15.47 0.97
C GLN A 289 -10.00 14.64 1.03
N TYR A 290 -9.53 14.39 2.25
CA TYR A 290 -8.27 13.71 2.52
C TYR A 290 -8.47 12.46 3.35
N SER A 291 -7.76 11.39 3.01
CA SER A 291 -7.71 10.17 3.82
C SER A 291 -6.27 9.79 4.10
N ASN A 292 -6.00 9.38 5.34
CA ASN A 292 -4.81 8.60 5.64
C ASN A 292 -5.02 7.17 5.17
N VAL A 293 -3.95 6.53 4.71
CA VAL A 293 -3.93 5.11 4.38
C VAL A 293 -2.66 4.48 4.91
N ALA A 294 -2.70 3.21 5.28
CA ALA A 294 -1.49 2.47 5.61
C ALA A 294 -0.85 1.93 4.33
N LEU A 295 0.44 2.20 4.14
CA LEU A 295 1.27 1.58 3.11
C LEU A 295 1.80 0.22 3.58
N PHE A 296 2.08 0.10 4.88
CA PHE A 296 2.54 -1.14 5.53
C PHE A 296 1.84 -1.32 6.87
N VAL A 297 1.48 -2.56 7.18
CA VAL A 297 0.93 -2.99 8.48
C VAL A 297 1.63 -4.27 8.95
N VAL A 298 1.67 -4.50 10.26
CA VAL A 298 2.35 -5.68 10.84
C VAL A 298 1.76 -6.99 10.30
N GLU A 299 0.44 -7.03 10.12
CA GLU A 299 -0.24 -8.23 9.60
C GLU A 299 0.23 -8.62 8.21
N GLU A 300 0.57 -7.66 7.35
CA GLU A 300 1.14 -7.93 6.03
C GLU A 300 2.53 -8.55 6.16
N VAL A 301 3.38 -7.99 7.02
CA VAL A 301 4.72 -8.53 7.26
C VAL A 301 4.65 -9.97 7.80
N MET A 302 3.63 -10.28 8.60
CA MET A 302 3.32 -11.64 9.06
C MET A 302 2.89 -12.57 7.92
N TYR A 303 2.06 -12.10 6.98
CA TYR A 303 1.73 -12.88 5.78
C TYR A 303 2.96 -13.11 4.90
N ASN A 304 3.79 -12.08 4.68
CA ASN A 304 5.04 -12.20 3.93
C ASN A 304 5.95 -13.26 4.58
N ALA A 305 6.08 -13.21 5.90
CA ALA A 305 6.90 -14.16 6.66
C ALA A 305 6.34 -15.59 6.58
N ALA A 306 5.03 -15.76 6.69
CA ALA A 306 4.38 -17.07 6.62
C ALA A 306 4.55 -17.69 5.22
N GLU A 307 4.33 -16.91 4.15
CA GLU A 307 4.55 -17.39 2.79
C GLU A 307 6.02 -17.74 2.56
N ALA A 308 6.94 -16.83 2.91
CA ALA A 308 8.37 -17.05 2.77
C ALA A 308 8.84 -18.30 3.54
N ALA A 309 8.32 -18.53 4.74
CA ALA A 309 8.64 -19.71 5.53
C ALA A 309 8.22 -21.02 4.87
N ILE A 310 7.16 -21.03 4.05
CA ILE A 310 6.74 -22.21 3.28
C ILE A 310 7.54 -22.36 1.99
N ARG A 311 7.83 -21.25 1.30
CA ARG A 311 8.37 -21.28 -0.07
C ARG A 311 9.89 -21.31 -0.15
N LYS A 312 10.58 -21.03 0.95
CA LYS A 312 12.05 -21.14 1.03
C LYS A 312 12.53 -22.58 0.89
N ALA A 313 13.84 -22.76 0.68
CA ALA A 313 14.45 -24.06 0.40
C ALA A 313 14.21 -25.12 1.49
N THR A 314 14.14 -24.69 2.75
CA THR A 314 13.74 -25.55 3.88
C THR A 314 12.45 -25.02 4.50
N PRO A 315 11.28 -25.53 4.06
CA PRO A 315 9.99 -25.07 4.56
C PRO A 315 9.83 -25.24 6.06
N ASN A 316 9.20 -24.27 6.73
CA ASN A 316 8.83 -24.32 8.14
C ASN A 316 7.31 -24.07 8.31
N PRO A 317 6.48 -25.12 8.18
CA PRO A 317 5.03 -24.98 8.29
C PRO A 317 4.55 -24.55 9.67
N THR A 318 5.20 -25.00 10.74
CA THR A 318 4.84 -24.61 12.11
C THR A 318 4.94 -23.09 12.29
N TYR A 319 6.07 -22.51 11.88
CA TYR A 319 6.25 -21.06 11.93
C TYR A 319 5.20 -20.31 11.11
N ALA A 320 4.88 -20.78 9.91
CA ALA A 320 3.86 -20.14 9.07
C ALA A 320 2.48 -20.18 9.73
N ILE A 321 2.08 -21.34 10.26
CA ILE A 321 0.83 -21.52 11.00
C ILE A 321 0.78 -20.59 12.22
N ASP A 322 1.87 -20.47 12.97
CA ASP A 322 1.94 -19.59 14.15
C ASP A 322 1.71 -18.12 13.78
N LYS A 323 2.32 -17.63 12.69
CA LYS A 323 2.08 -16.25 12.21
C LYS A 323 0.66 -16.02 11.75
N LEU A 324 0.07 -16.98 11.03
CA LEU A 324 -1.33 -16.89 10.60
C LEU A 324 -2.30 -16.92 11.79
N ASN A 325 -2.07 -17.82 12.75
CA ASN A 325 -2.90 -17.95 13.94
C ASN A 325 -2.85 -16.70 14.83
N ALA A 326 -1.70 -16.05 14.96
CA ALA A 326 -1.57 -14.78 15.67
C ALA A 326 -2.54 -13.71 15.12
N ILE A 327 -2.74 -13.68 13.79
CA ILE A 327 -3.73 -12.80 13.16
C ILE A 327 -5.15 -13.32 13.40
N LEU A 328 -5.41 -14.60 13.11
CA LEU A 328 -6.76 -15.17 13.15
C LEU A 328 -7.42 -15.09 14.53
N ILE A 329 -6.66 -15.21 15.62
CA ILE A 329 -7.16 -15.04 17.00
C ILE A 329 -7.72 -13.62 17.23
N LYS A 330 -7.26 -12.62 16.46
CA LYS A 330 -7.78 -11.24 16.48
C LYS A 330 -8.83 -10.97 15.40
N ARG A 331 -9.32 -11.98 14.68
CA ARG A 331 -10.28 -11.85 13.57
C ARG A 331 -11.51 -12.76 13.72
N LEU A 332 -11.33 -14.01 14.14
CA LEU A 332 -12.42 -15.00 14.28
C LEU A 332 -12.98 -15.02 15.69
N ARG A 333 -14.30 -14.82 15.84
CA ARG A 333 -15.01 -14.85 17.12
C ARG A 333 -16.23 -15.78 17.07
N PRO A 334 -16.20 -16.96 17.73
CA PRO A 334 -15.04 -17.55 18.42
C PRO A 334 -13.93 -17.98 17.44
N TYR A 335 -12.69 -18.05 17.93
CA TYR A 335 -11.60 -18.75 17.24
C TYR A 335 -11.61 -20.19 17.73
N THR A 336 -11.81 -21.15 16.82
CA THR A 336 -11.92 -22.59 17.11
C THR A 336 -10.84 -23.37 16.42
#